data_AF-A0A379WTW1-F1
#
_entry.id   AF-A0A379WTW1-F1
#
_cell.length_a   1.000
_cell.length_b   1.000
_cell.length_c   1.000
_cell.angle_alpha   90.00
_cell.angle_beta   90.00
_cell.angle_gamma   90.00
#
_symmetry.space_group_name_H-M   'P 1'
#
loop_
_entity.id
_entity.type
_entity.pdbx_description
1 polymer ?
#
loop_
_entity_poly.entity_id
_entity_poly.type
_entity_poly.pdbx_seq_one_letter_code
_entity_poly.pdbx_strand_id
1 'polypeptide(L)'
;MNGYNIYAFRANCSYRRHFESWFHADGATPGTIHEMESYHGMLACVIAGAGIALMPASMLNSMPGHHQVEAWPLAEKWRWLNTWLMWRRGAMTRQLEAFIELLNAQLASVD
;
A
#
# COMPACT_ATOMS: atom_id res chain seq x y z
N MET A 1 -20.42 -14.90 10.62
CA MET A 1 -19.00 -15.01 11.03
C MET A 1 -18.36 -13.68 10.70
N ASN A 2 -17.82 -12.96 11.70
CA ASN A 2 -17.07 -11.74 11.41
C ASN A 2 -15.72 -12.15 10.81
N GLY A 3 -15.33 -11.53 9.69
CA GLY A 3 -14.00 -11.72 9.10
C GLY A 3 -12.89 -11.22 10.03
N TYR A 4 -11.63 -11.38 9.63
CA TYR A 4 -10.49 -10.84 10.37
C TYR A 4 -10.57 -9.32 10.52
N ASN A 5 -10.14 -8.79 11.68
CA ASN A 5 -9.92 -7.36 11.86
C ASN A 5 -8.87 -6.86 10.88
N ILE A 6 -9.08 -5.67 10.34
CA ILE A 6 -8.17 -5.06 9.35
C ILE A 6 -7.58 -3.79 9.90
N TYR A 7 -6.28 -3.62 9.70
CA TYR A 7 -5.54 -2.40 9.98
C TYR A 7 -5.24 -1.70 8.66
N ALA A 8 -5.83 -0.53 8.46
CA ALA A 8 -5.73 0.21 7.21
C ALA A 8 -5.66 1.72 7.49
N PHE A 9 -5.22 2.51 6.52
CA PHE A 9 -5.39 3.97 6.62
C PHE A 9 -6.87 4.37 6.54
N ARG A 10 -7.14 5.65 6.82
CA ARG A 10 -8.42 6.33 6.57
C ARG A 10 -9.05 6.01 5.21
N ALA A 11 -10.37 6.02 5.15
CA ALA A 11 -11.19 5.56 4.01
C ALA A 11 -10.88 6.23 2.65
N ASN A 12 -10.33 7.44 2.63
CA ASN A 12 -9.94 8.11 1.39
C ASN A 12 -8.61 7.61 0.80
N CYS A 13 -7.89 6.74 1.51
CA CYS A 13 -6.69 6.08 1.00
C CYS A 13 -7.05 5.10 -0.14
N SER A 14 -6.31 5.16 -1.24
CA SER A 14 -6.47 4.24 -2.38
C SER A 14 -6.25 2.78 -1.97
N TYR A 15 -5.27 2.50 -1.11
CA TYR A 15 -4.95 1.15 -0.67
C TYR A 15 -6.04 0.51 0.19
N ARG A 16 -6.72 1.29 1.05
CA ARG A 16 -7.86 0.77 1.82
C ARG A 16 -9.01 0.38 0.89
N ARG A 17 -9.40 1.26 -0.03
CA ARG A 17 -10.46 0.95 -1.01
C ARG A 17 -10.11 -0.25 -1.88
N HIS A 18 -8.85 -0.38 -2.26
CA HIS A 18 -8.35 -1.55 -3.00
C HIS A 18 -8.49 -2.83 -2.18
N PHE A 19 -8.14 -2.79 -0.88
CA PHE A 19 -8.25 -3.95 0.00
C PHE A 19 -9.72 -4.33 0.27
N GLU A 20 -10.58 -3.35 0.53
CA GLU A 20 -12.03 -3.57 0.67
C GLU A 20 -12.63 -4.18 -0.61
N SER A 21 -12.24 -3.65 -1.78
CA SER A 21 -12.68 -4.19 -3.08
C SER A 21 -12.22 -5.64 -3.31
N TRP A 22 -11.02 -5.99 -2.84
CA TRP A 22 -10.53 -7.37 -2.88
C TRP A 22 -11.43 -8.33 -2.08
N PHE A 23 -11.84 -7.96 -0.86
CA PHE A 23 -12.81 -8.75 -0.08
C PHE A 23 -14.15 -8.87 -0.80
N HIS A 24 -14.70 -7.75 -1.26
CA HIS A 24 -16.01 -7.72 -1.91
C HIS A 24 -16.08 -8.56 -3.18
N ALA A 25 -14.97 -8.68 -3.91
CA ALA A 25 -14.91 -9.47 -5.14
C ALA A 25 -15.07 -10.98 -4.93
N ASP A 26 -14.93 -11.47 -3.69
CA ASP A 26 -15.17 -12.86 -3.31
C ASP A 26 -16.44 -13.00 -2.44
N GLY A 27 -17.28 -11.95 -2.37
CA GLY A 27 -18.45 -11.92 -1.49
C GLY A 27 -18.11 -11.91 0.01
N ALA A 28 -16.85 -11.70 0.36
CA ALA A 28 -16.40 -11.64 1.74
C ALA A 28 -16.55 -10.22 2.31
N THR A 29 -16.70 -10.15 3.63
CA THR A 29 -16.69 -8.89 4.38
C THR A 29 -15.60 -8.94 5.43
N PRO A 30 -14.76 -7.90 5.53
CA PRO A 30 -13.78 -7.84 6.60
C PRO A 30 -14.48 -7.74 7.97
N GLY A 31 -13.73 -8.00 9.04
CA GLY A 31 -14.14 -7.67 10.40
C GLY A 31 -14.13 -6.15 10.63
N THR A 32 -13.86 -5.73 11.86
CA THR A 32 -13.71 -4.30 12.16
C THR A 32 -12.48 -3.73 11.45
N ILE A 33 -12.65 -2.57 10.81
CA ILE A 33 -11.54 -1.82 10.22
C ILE A 33 -11.03 -0.80 11.24
N HIS A 34 -9.79 -0.95 11.65
CA HIS A 34 -9.07 -0.03 12.52
C HIS A 34 -8.26 0.94 11.67
N GLU A 35 -8.57 2.23 11.79
CA GLU A 35 -7.85 3.28 11.08
C GLU A 35 -6.49 3.57 11.73
N MET A 36 -5.45 3.54 10.91
CA MET A 36 -4.06 3.75 11.32
C MET A 36 -3.52 5.06 10.77
N GLU A 37 -2.63 5.68 11.54
CA GLU A 37 -1.95 6.94 11.15
C GLU A 37 -0.54 6.71 10.61
N SER A 38 0.01 5.49 10.72
CA SER A 38 1.34 5.16 10.22
C SER A 38 1.47 3.69 9.82
N TYR A 39 2.38 3.42 8.87
CA TYR A 39 2.75 2.05 8.49
C TYR A 39 3.41 1.28 9.65
N HIS A 40 4.22 1.94 10.48
CA HIS A 40 4.85 1.31 11.64
C HIS A 40 3.82 0.85 12.67
N GLY A 41 2.85 1.71 13.01
CA GLY A 41 1.76 1.33 13.92
C GLY A 41 0.90 0.21 13.34
N MET A 42 0.60 0.27 12.04
CA MET A 42 -0.13 -0.79 11.33
C MET A 42 0.61 -2.13 11.40
N LEU A 43 1.92 -2.15 11.10
CA LEU A 43 2.74 -3.35 11.18
C LEU A 43 2.83 -3.88 12.63
N ALA A 44 3.01 -3.01 13.62
CA ALA A 44 3.06 -3.40 15.02
C ALA A 44 1.78 -4.12 15.48
N CYS A 45 0.60 -3.66 15.05
CA CYS A 45 -0.66 -4.33 15.34
C CYS A 45 -0.75 -5.73 14.70
N VAL A 46 -0.24 -5.89 13.48
CA VAL A 46 -0.19 -7.20 12.81
C VAL A 46 0.79 -8.14 13.50
N ILE A 47 1.99 -7.65 13.87
CA ILE A 47 2.98 -8.41 14.66
C ILE A 47 2.38 -8.89 15.99
N ALA A 48 1.58 -8.04 16.64
CA ALA A 48 0.88 -8.39 17.89
C ALA A 48 -0.27 -9.40 17.69
N GLY A 49 -0.53 -9.87 16.47
CA GLY A 49 -1.56 -10.86 16.16
C GLY A 49 -2.99 -10.30 16.16
N ALA A 50 -3.15 -8.97 16.10
CA ALA A 50 -4.45 -8.34 16.28
C ALA A 50 -5.34 -8.39 15.02
N GLY A 51 -4.76 -8.68 13.85
CA GLY A 51 -5.46 -8.77 12.57
C GLY A 51 -4.52 -8.76 11.37
N ILE A 52 -5.02 -8.30 10.22
CA ILE A 52 -4.30 -8.29 8.94
C ILE A 52 -4.26 -6.88 8.34
N ALA A 53 -3.34 -6.65 7.39
CA ALA A 53 -3.18 -5.38 6.70
C ALA A 53 -2.77 -5.59 5.24
N LEU A 54 -3.02 -4.58 4.40
CA LEU A 54 -2.48 -4.51 3.04
C LEU A 54 -1.43 -3.40 2.96
N MET A 55 -0.26 -3.71 2.40
CA MET A 55 0.85 -2.78 2.27
C MET A 55 1.64 -3.03 0.97
N PRO A 56 2.21 -2.00 0.33
CA PRO A 56 3.18 -2.20 -0.74
C PRO A 56 4.39 -3.01 -0.26
N ALA A 57 4.84 -3.97 -1.07
CA ALA A 57 5.97 -4.84 -0.71
C ALA A 57 7.27 -4.04 -0.44
N SER A 58 7.55 -3.01 -1.25
CA SER A 58 8.69 -2.12 -1.03
C SER A 58 8.65 -1.42 0.33
N MET A 59 7.45 -1.00 0.77
CA MET A 59 7.27 -0.38 2.07
C MET A 59 7.47 -1.40 3.20
N LEU A 60 6.88 -2.59 3.10
CA LEU A 60 7.05 -3.64 4.10
C LEU A 60 8.52 -4.01 4.28
N ASN A 61 9.22 -4.28 3.17
CA ASN A 61 10.63 -4.70 3.19
C ASN A 61 11.57 -3.62 3.73
N SER A 62 11.17 -2.35 3.69
CA SER A 62 11.97 -1.24 4.26
C SER A 62 11.88 -1.14 5.78
N MET A 63 10.90 -1.78 6.42
CA MET A 63 10.62 -1.58 7.84
C MET A 63 11.31 -2.61 8.75
N PRO A 64 11.75 -2.16 9.94
CA PRO A 64 12.08 -3.06 11.04
C PRO A 64 10.87 -3.94 11.42
N GLY A 65 11.12 -5.23 11.65
CA GLY A 65 10.07 -6.17 12.07
C GLY A 65 9.28 -6.83 10.93
N HIS A 66 9.56 -6.52 9.66
CA HIS A 66 8.88 -7.19 8.53
C HIS A 66 9.04 -8.73 8.54
N HIS A 67 10.14 -9.24 9.11
CA HIS A 67 10.40 -10.67 9.27
C HIS A 67 9.55 -11.35 10.36
N GLN A 68 8.81 -10.57 11.17
CA GLN A 68 7.93 -11.09 12.23
C GLN A 68 6.51 -11.33 11.73
N VAL A 69 6.24 -11.07 10.45
CA VAL A 69 4.95 -11.33 9.81
C VAL A 69 5.14 -12.21 8.58
N GLU A 70 4.11 -12.96 8.25
CA GLU A 70 4.03 -13.62 6.95
C GLU A 70 3.25 -12.72 5.99
N ALA A 71 3.77 -12.55 4.77
CA ALA A 71 3.18 -11.69 3.76
C ALA A 71 3.08 -12.44 2.43
N TRP A 72 1.92 -12.33 1.80
CA TRP A 72 1.65 -12.90 0.48
C TRP A 72 1.14 -11.84 -0.47
N PRO A 73 1.54 -11.87 -1.75
CA PRO A 73 0.93 -11.01 -2.75
C PRO A 73 -0.54 -11.37 -2.93
N LEU A 74 -1.39 -10.36 -3.19
CA LEU A 74 -2.75 -10.63 -3.63
C LEU A 74 -2.75 -11.32 -5.01
N ALA A 75 -3.88 -11.97 -5.34
CA ALA A 75 -4.07 -12.57 -6.66
C ALA A 75 -3.85 -11.55 -7.78
N GLU A 76 -3.40 -12.02 -8.95
CA GLU A 76 -2.81 -11.19 -10.01
C GLU A 76 -3.63 -9.93 -10.36
N LYS A 77 -4.97 -10.05 -10.44
CA LYS A 77 -5.87 -8.92 -10.75
C LYS A 77 -5.83 -7.76 -9.72
N TRP A 78 -5.31 -8.01 -8.52
CA TRP A 78 -5.20 -7.05 -7.41
C TRP A 78 -3.76 -6.76 -7.00
N ARG A 79 -2.79 -7.46 -7.59
CA ARG A 79 -1.42 -7.50 -7.10
C ARG A 79 -0.68 -6.18 -7.26
N TRP A 80 -0.97 -5.46 -8.33
CA TRP A 80 -0.18 -4.31 -8.78
C TRP A 80 -0.97 -3.01 -8.69
N LEU A 81 -0.30 -1.95 -8.24
CA LEU A 81 -0.82 -0.59 -8.15
C LEU A 81 0.25 0.39 -8.64
N ASN A 82 -0.19 1.45 -9.32
CA ASN A 82 0.70 2.44 -9.91
C ASN A 82 0.80 3.70 -9.04
N THR A 83 2.03 4.10 -8.72
CA THR A 83 2.32 5.41 -8.13
C THR A 83 2.73 6.36 -9.24
N TRP A 84 2.05 7.51 -9.32
CA TRP A 84 2.24 8.48 -10.41
C TRP A 84 2.93 9.74 -9.90
N LEU A 85 3.90 10.24 -10.67
CA LEU A 85 4.35 11.63 -10.55
C LEU A 85 3.32 12.52 -11.25
N MET A 86 2.81 13.53 -10.54
CA MET A 86 1.77 14.44 -11.05
C MET A 86 2.21 15.89 -10.98
N TRP A 87 1.84 16.67 -11.98
CA TRP A 87 2.07 18.13 -12.02
C TRP A 87 0.88 18.85 -12.67
N ARG A 88 0.80 20.16 -12.46
CA ARG A 88 -0.26 20.98 -13.07
C ARG A 88 -0.06 21.05 -14.58
N ARG A 89 -1.14 20.86 -15.34
CA ARG A 89 -1.14 21.01 -16.81
C ARG A 89 -0.57 22.38 -17.21
N GLY A 90 0.37 22.38 -18.16
CA GLY A 90 1.06 23.59 -18.64
C GLY A 90 2.12 24.16 -17.69
N ALA A 91 2.44 23.47 -16.59
CA ALA A 91 3.46 23.89 -15.63
C ALA A 91 4.78 23.10 -15.77
N MET A 92 5.14 22.68 -16.99
CA MET A 92 6.43 22.04 -17.22
C MET A 92 7.53 23.09 -17.10
N THR A 93 8.37 22.96 -16.07
CA THR A 93 9.52 23.83 -15.84
C THR A 93 10.80 23.06 -16.10
N ARG A 94 11.92 23.77 -16.34
CA ARG A 94 13.23 23.13 -16.49
C ARG A 94 13.64 22.30 -15.26
N GLN A 95 13.23 22.72 -14.07
CA GLN A 95 13.48 21.96 -12.84
C GLN A 95 12.69 20.64 -12.81
N LEU A 96 11.43 20.65 -13.28
CA LEU A 96 10.62 19.44 -13.36
C LEU A 96 11.14 18.49 -14.43
N GLU A 97 11.54 19.02 -15.60
CA GLU A 97 12.20 18.23 -16.66
C GLU A 97 13.46 17.53 -16.13
N ALA A 98 14.36 18.28 -15.48
CA ALA A 98 15.57 17.73 -14.88
C ALA A 98 15.27 16.67 -13.81
N PHE A 99 14.25 16.89 -12.97
CA PHE A 99 13.83 15.89 -11.99
C PHE A 99 13.29 14.61 -12.66
N ILE A 100 12.49 14.73 -13.72
CA ILE A 100 11.97 13.59 -14.48
C ILE A 100 13.12 12.80 -15.12
N GLU A 101 14.11 13.48 -15.70
CA GLU A 101 15.30 12.83 -16.27
C GLU A 101 16.04 11.98 -15.24
N LEU A 102 16.33 12.56 -14.07
CA LEU A 102 16.99 11.84 -12.97
C LEU A 102 16.13 10.68 -12.43
N LEU A 103 14.82 10.91 -12.28
CA LEU A 103 13.90 9.88 -11.82
C LEU A 103 13.80 8.71 -12.80
N ASN A 104 13.74 8.97 -14.11
CA ASN A 104 13.71 7.93 -15.12
C ASN A 104 15.00 7.11 -15.13
N ALA A 105 16.16 7.76 -15.00
CA ALA A 105 17.44 7.07 -14.89
C ALA A 105 17.48 6.17 -13.64
N GLN A 106 16.96 6.63 -12.50
CA GLN A 106 16.87 5.83 -11.29
C GLN A 106 15.90 4.64 -11.46
N LEU A 107 14.71 4.85 -12.05
CA LEU A 107 13.71 3.78 -12.22
C LEU A 107 14.20 2.69 -13.17
N ALA A 108 14.94 3.03 -14.22
CA ALA A 108 15.56 2.06 -15.12
C ALA A 108 16.64 1.17 -14.45
N SER A 109 17.09 1.53 -13.24
CA SER A 109 18.06 0.74 -12.46
C SER A 109 17.43 -0.20 -11.44
N VAL A 110 16.10 -0.14 -11.28
CA VAL A 110 15.34 -0.89 -10.26
C VAL A 110 14.59 -2.10 -10.87
N ASP A 111 14.62 -2.23 -12.21
CA ASP A 111 14.21 -3.44 -12.94
C ASP A 111 15.30 -4.53 -12.89
#